data_AF-A0A814ZVB5-F1
#
_entry.id   AF-A0A814ZVB5-F1
#
_cell.length_a   1.000
_cell.length_b   1.000
_cell.length_c   1.000
_cell.angle_alpha   90.00
_cell.angle_beta   90.00
_cell.angle_gamma   90.00
#
_symmetry.space_group_name_H-M   'P 1'
#
loop_
_entity.id
_entity.type
_entity.pdbx_description
1 polymer ?
#
loop_
_entity_poly.entity_id
_entity_poly.type
_entity_poly.pdbx_seq_one_letter_code
_entity_poly.pdbx_strand_id
1 'polypeptide(L)'
;MAVNNLTSHRRPPIIGAWVDQGIGCNGTYQPMKQRFEELSPLIEKWYYFVTPAEFYEFLDDKPKTQIFLIMSGQAGQQIVPARHTYENIHSMYIYCGNVNEHRRLKEECDKVKDVMNLEDDVYERIADELSRLLLNIGESYVRSQDRGLARNYLTEALRLMKTILRYNNNHGRVIQVNDLLESIDTSIEP
;
A
#
# COMPACT_ATOMS: atom_id res chain seq x y z
N MET A 1 -4.07 35.07 24.53
CA MET A 1 -4.21 34.50 23.17
C MET A 1 -3.43 33.21 23.12
N ALA A 2 -4.09 32.07 23.24
CA ALA A 2 -3.44 30.77 23.13
C ALA A 2 -3.29 30.44 21.64
N VAL A 3 -2.05 30.36 21.17
CA VAL A 3 -1.74 29.83 19.85
C VAL A 3 -1.96 28.33 19.94
N ASN A 4 -3.09 27.85 19.40
CA ASN A 4 -3.31 26.42 19.21
C ASN A 4 -2.28 25.92 18.20
N ASN A 5 -1.19 25.35 18.72
CA ASN A 5 -0.29 24.50 17.95
C ASN A 5 -1.06 23.22 17.59
N LEU A 6 -1.91 23.29 16.57
CA LEU A 6 -2.33 22.14 15.81
C LEU A 6 -1.08 21.61 15.10
N THR A 7 -0.30 20.79 15.82
CA THR A 7 0.71 19.95 15.20
C THR A 7 -0.01 19.12 14.15
N SER A 8 0.15 19.49 12.88
CA SER A 8 -0.15 18.67 11.72
C SER A 8 0.55 17.32 11.95
N HIS A 9 -0.20 16.33 12.42
CA HIS A 9 0.30 14.97 12.52
C HIS A 9 0.40 14.47 11.08
N ARG A 10 1.55 14.73 10.44
CA ARG A 10 1.85 14.13 9.14
C ARG A 10 1.62 12.64 9.27
N ARG A 11 0.79 12.10 8.38
CA ARG A 11 0.53 10.68 8.30
C ARG A 11 1.85 9.94 8.08
N PRO A 12 2.01 8.72 8.64
CA PRO A 12 3.17 7.89 8.35
C PRO A 12 3.34 7.75 6.83
N PRO A 13 4.57 7.83 6.29
CA PRO A 13 4.81 7.67 4.87
C PRO A 13 4.46 6.25 4.41
N ILE A 14 3.95 6.17 3.18
CA ILE A 14 3.62 4.92 2.52
C ILE A 14 4.84 4.49 1.71
N ILE A 15 5.31 3.26 1.94
CA ILE A 15 6.52 2.74 1.35
C ILE A 15 6.21 1.39 0.69
N GLY A 16 6.75 1.18 -0.51
CA GLY A 16 6.84 -0.14 -1.11
C GLY A 16 8.16 -0.81 -0.72
N ALA A 17 8.12 -2.10 -0.39
CA ALA A 17 9.31 -2.89 -0.14
C ALA A 17 9.21 -4.22 -0.89
N TRP A 18 10.33 -4.70 -1.43
CA TRP A 18 10.39 -6.01 -2.06
C TRP A 18 11.64 -6.77 -1.61
N VAL A 19 11.42 -7.94 -1.02
CA VAL A 19 12.48 -8.86 -0.59
C VAL A 19 12.50 -10.11 -1.46
N ASP A 20 13.48 -10.22 -2.34
CA ASP A 20 13.65 -11.39 -3.21
C ASP A 20 15.11 -11.49 -3.66
N GLN A 21 15.71 -12.67 -3.59
CA GLN A 21 17.11 -12.86 -3.97
C GLN A 21 17.37 -12.51 -5.45
N GLY A 22 16.40 -12.79 -6.32
CA GLY A 22 16.43 -12.46 -7.74
C GLY A 22 16.23 -10.97 -8.02
N ILE A 23 15.75 -10.16 -7.07
CA ILE A 23 15.50 -8.73 -7.28
C ILE A 23 16.79 -7.94 -7.56
N GLY A 24 17.92 -8.45 -7.07
CA GLY A 24 19.25 -7.90 -7.31
C GLY A 24 19.87 -8.32 -8.65
N CYS A 25 19.26 -9.28 -9.37
CA CYS A 25 19.74 -9.71 -10.68
C CYS A 25 19.41 -8.65 -11.74
N ASN A 26 20.44 -8.11 -12.38
CA ASN A 26 20.29 -7.04 -13.37
C ASN A 26 19.37 -7.46 -14.53
N GLY A 27 18.32 -6.66 -14.76
CA GLY A 27 17.47 -6.73 -15.96
C GLY A 27 16.21 -7.59 -15.83
N THR A 28 16.19 -8.63 -14.99
CA THR A 28 15.08 -9.61 -14.96
C THR A 28 13.76 -9.01 -14.47
N TYR A 29 13.82 -8.14 -13.46
CA TYR A 29 12.63 -7.54 -12.84
C TYR A 29 12.41 -6.07 -13.21
N GLN A 30 13.23 -5.48 -14.09
CA GLN A 30 13.19 -4.03 -14.34
C GLN A 30 11.82 -3.51 -14.81
N PRO A 31 11.15 -4.14 -15.79
CA PRO A 31 9.81 -3.69 -16.21
C PRO A 31 8.79 -3.79 -15.07
N MET A 32 8.87 -4.86 -14.27
CA MET A 32 7.98 -5.08 -13.14
C MET A 32 8.22 -4.02 -12.04
N LYS A 33 9.48 -3.74 -11.70
CA LYS A 33 9.85 -2.67 -10.73
C LYS A 33 9.28 -1.32 -11.15
N GLN A 34 9.50 -0.93 -12.40
CA GLN A 34 8.99 0.33 -12.93
C GLN A 34 7.47 0.41 -12.80
N ARG A 35 6.75 -0.67 -13.14
CA ARG A 35 5.30 -0.72 -13.02
C ARG A 35 4.83 -0.53 -11.58
N PHE A 36 5.48 -1.14 -10.59
CA PHE A 36 5.13 -0.96 -9.17
C PHE A 36 5.52 0.43 -8.64
N GLU A 37 6.63 1.00 -9.10
CA GLU A 37 7.02 2.38 -8.79
C GLU A 37 6.03 3.42 -9.32
N GLU A 38 5.43 3.15 -10.48
CA GLU A 38 4.39 3.98 -11.09
C GLU A 38 2.98 3.73 -10.51
N LEU A 39 2.83 2.76 -9.60
CA LEU A 39 1.54 2.35 -9.04
C LEU A 39 0.79 3.53 -8.44
N SER A 40 1.47 4.40 -7.69
CA SER A 40 0.86 5.60 -7.10
C SER A 40 1.91 6.64 -6.73
N PRO A 41 1.69 7.94 -7.03
CA PRO A 41 2.60 9.01 -6.59
C PRO A 41 2.56 9.25 -5.08
N LEU A 42 1.63 8.63 -4.34
CA LEU A 42 1.55 8.72 -2.88
C LEU A 42 2.38 7.65 -2.16
N ILE A 43 2.97 6.69 -2.90
CA ILE A 43 4.07 5.87 -2.38
C ILE A 43 5.34 6.70 -2.49
N GLU A 44 5.98 6.97 -1.35
CA GLU A 44 7.14 7.86 -1.30
C GLU A 44 8.35 7.24 -2.02
N LYS A 45 8.56 5.93 -1.79
CA LYS A 45 9.69 5.20 -2.36
C LYS A 45 9.46 3.70 -2.33
N TRP A 46 10.06 3.02 -3.30
CA TRP A 46 10.26 1.57 -3.29
C TRP A 46 11.68 1.21 -2.86
N TYR A 47 11.78 0.24 -1.97
CA TYR A 47 13.05 -0.34 -1.52
C TYR A 47 13.13 -1.81 -1.92
N TYR A 48 14.32 -2.24 -2.32
CA TYR A 48 14.58 -3.59 -2.80
C TYR A 48 15.69 -4.21 -1.97
N PHE A 49 15.45 -5.43 -1.49
CA PHE A 49 16.35 -6.15 -0.61
C PHE A 49 16.60 -7.54 -1.18
N VAL A 50 17.87 -7.94 -1.20
CA VAL A 50 18.25 -9.28 -1.67
C VAL A 50 18.03 -10.31 -0.57
N THR A 51 18.14 -9.89 0.70
CA THR A 51 18.03 -10.77 1.86
C THR A 51 17.02 -10.28 2.89
N PRO A 52 16.39 -11.18 3.65
CA PRO A 52 15.56 -10.80 4.81
C PRO A 52 16.33 -9.98 5.87
N ALA A 53 17.63 -10.22 6.04
CA ALA A 53 18.45 -9.51 7.02
C ALA A 53 18.54 -8.01 6.72
N GLU A 54 18.82 -7.64 5.47
CA GLU A 54 18.83 -6.23 5.03
C GLU A 54 17.47 -5.56 5.25
N PHE A 55 16.39 -6.30 5.01
CA PHE A 55 15.04 -5.81 5.26
C PHE A 55 14.75 -5.61 6.75
N TYR A 56 15.27 -6.47 7.63
CA TYR A 56 15.09 -6.31 9.08
C TYR A 56 15.80 -5.07 9.61
N GLU A 57 17.03 -4.81 9.17
CA GLU A 57 17.75 -3.58 9.51
C GLU A 57 16.97 -2.33 9.05
N PHE A 58 16.39 -2.39 7.86
CA PHE A 58 15.53 -1.32 7.34
C PHE A 58 14.27 -1.11 8.18
N LEU A 59 13.61 -2.19 8.63
CA LEU A 59 12.39 -2.11 9.43
C LEU A 59 12.63 -1.45 10.78
N ASP A 60 13.73 -1.81 11.44
CA ASP A 60 14.06 -1.31 12.78
C ASP A 60 14.39 0.19 12.75
N ASP A 61 14.93 0.70 11.63
CA ASP A 61 15.19 2.13 11.40
C ASP A 61 13.91 2.95 11.10
N LYS A 62 12.80 2.30 10.70
CA LYS A 62 11.58 2.98 10.21
C LYS A 62 10.29 2.54 10.92
N PRO A 63 10.18 2.74 12.24
CA PRO A 63 9.05 2.25 13.04
C PRO A 63 7.73 2.99 12.76
N LYS A 64 7.74 4.17 12.13
CA LYS A 64 6.55 4.99 11.86
C LYS A 64 6.27 5.09 10.36
N THR A 65 6.08 3.95 9.70
CA THR A 65 5.82 3.87 8.25
C THR A 65 4.65 2.93 7.96
N GLN A 66 4.12 2.95 6.73
CA GLN A 66 3.13 1.99 6.24
C GLN A 66 3.72 1.24 5.05
N ILE A 67 4.23 0.04 5.32
CA ILE A 67 4.95 -0.77 4.33
C ILE A 67 4.01 -1.75 3.64
N PHE A 68 4.01 -1.69 2.31
CA PHE A 68 3.46 -2.70 1.42
C PHE A 68 4.60 -3.60 0.95
N LEU A 69 4.64 -4.83 1.45
CA LEU A 69 5.78 -5.72 1.32
C LEU A 69 5.50 -6.85 0.33
N ILE A 70 6.26 -6.89 -0.77
CA ILE A 70 6.33 -8.03 -1.69
C ILE A 70 7.49 -8.93 -1.26
N MET A 71 7.30 -10.25 -1.30
CA MET A 71 8.36 -11.20 -0.97
C MET A 71 8.29 -12.46 -1.82
N SER A 72 9.45 -13.09 -2.05
CA SER A 72 9.50 -14.44 -2.60
C SER A 72 8.90 -15.45 -1.62
N GLY A 73 8.58 -16.67 -2.10
CA GLY A 73 8.13 -17.75 -1.23
C GLY A 73 9.12 -18.10 -0.12
N GLN A 74 10.42 -18.16 -0.46
CA GLN A 74 11.50 -18.42 0.49
C GLN A 74 11.69 -17.28 1.49
N ALA A 75 11.59 -16.03 1.04
CA ALA A 75 11.64 -14.88 1.93
C ALA A 75 10.42 -14.87 2.87
N GLY A 76 9.24 -15.23 2.37
CA GLY A 76 8.02 -15.28 3.19
C GLY A 76 8.05 -16.33 4.30
N GLN A 77 8.64 -17.50 4.05
CA GLN A 77 8.85 -18.52 5.10
C GLN A 77 9.71 -18.00 6.27
N GLN A 78 10.59 -17.02 6.03
CA GLN A 78 11.44 -16.44 7.06
C GLN A 78 10.80 -15.21 7.71
N ILE A 79 10.27 -14.30 6.89
CA ILE A 79 9.80 -12.98 7.33
C ILE A 79 8.46 -13.09 8.05
N VAL A 80 7.50 -13.87 7.54
CA VAL A 80 6.15 -13.92 8.10
C VAL A 80 6.17 -14.38 9.57
N PRO A 81 6.78 -15.53 9.92
CA PRO A 81 6.83 -15.97 11.32
C PRO A 81 7.58 -14.97 12.22
N ALA A 82 8.66 -14.36 11.74
CA ALA A 82 9.53 -13.50 12.54
C ALA A 82 8.97 -12.08 12.75
N ARG A 83 8.21 -11.54 11.80
CA ARG A 83 7.89 -10.10 11.71
C ARG A 83 6.43 -9.78 11.42
N HIS A 84 5.51 -10.75 11.39
CA HIS A 84 4.07 -10.47 11.22
C HIS A 84 3.49 -9.47 12.25
N THR A 85 4.05 -9.41 13.46
CA THR A 85 3.58 -8.50 14.51
C THR A 85 4.04 -7.06 14.36
N TYR A 86 4.96 -6.75 13.43
CA TYR A 86 5.51 -5.40 13.26
C TYR A 86 4.47 -4.42 12.74
N GLU A 87 4.18 -3.36 13.50
CA GLU A 87 3.11 -2.39 13.20
C GLU A 87 3.36 -1.56 11.94
N ASN A 88 4.62 -1.35 11.57
CA ASN A 88 4.99 -0.60 10.37
C ASN A 88 4.74 -1.38 9.07
N ILE A 89 4.49 -2.69 9.13
CA ILE A 89 4.05 -3.47 7.97
C ILE A 89 2.53 -3.45 7.91
N HIS A 90 1.99 -2.81 6.87
CA HIS A 90 0.56 -2.72 6.61
C HIS A 90 0.05 -4.02 5.95
N SER A 91 0.66 -4.40 4.83
CA SER A 91 0.26 -5.58 4.05
C SER A 91 1.47 -6.31 3.49
N MET A 92 1.35 -7.63 3.37
CA MET A 92 2.36 -8.55 2.83
C MET A 92 1.77 -9.33 1.65
N TYR A 93 2.59 -9.57 0.63
CA TYR A 93 2.23 -10.27 -0.61
C TYR A 93 3.33 -11.24 -0.97
N ILE A 94 2.99 -12.52 -1.15
CA ILE A 94 3.97 -13.54 -1.54
C ILE A 94 3.86 -13.78 -3.03
N TYR A 95 4.91 -13.48 -3.77
CA TYR A 95 5.01 -13.69 -5.22
C TYR A 95 5.96 -14.85 -5.51
N CYS A 96 5.42 -16.00 -5.95
CA CYS A 96 6.22 -17.22 -6.17
C CYS A 96 5.51 -18.21 -7.10
N GLY A 97 6.30 -19.08 -7.76
CA GLY A 97 5.74 -20.17 -8.58
C GLY A 97 5.03 -21.27 -7.77
N ASN A 98 5.46 -21.50 -6.51
CA ASN A 98 4.97 -22.59 -5.66
C ASN A 98 3.81 -22.16 -4.74
N VAL A 99 2.74 -21.57 -5.31
CA VAL A 99 1.64 -20.96 -4.54
C VAL A 99 1.05 -21.89 -3.47
N ASN A 100 0.85 -23.18 -3.80
CA ASN A 100 0.25 -24.15 -2.88
C ASN A 100 1.13 -24.41 -1.65
N GLU A 101 2.45 -24.37 -1.80
CA GLU A 101 3.40 -24.61 -0.71
C GLU A 101 3.36 -23.48 0.32
N HIS A 102 3.14 -22.25 -0.14
CA HIS A 102 3.19 -21.06 0.71
C HIS A 102 1.81 -20.56 1.15
N ARG A 103 0.71 -21.16 0.66
CA ARG A 103 -0.66 -20.74 0.98
C ARG A 103 -0.93 -20.67 2.48
N ARG A 104 -0.34 -21.57 3.27
CA ARG A 104 -0.49 -21.62 4.72
C ARG A 104 -0.04 -20.33 5.42
N LEU A 105 0.92 -19.59 4.86
CA LEU A 105 1.37 -18.31 5.42
C LEU A 105 0.26 -17.25 5.41
N LYS A 106 -0.68 -17.33 4.47
CA LYS A 106 -1.90 -16.49 4.43
C LYS A 106 -2.86 -16.85 5.54
N GLU A 107 -3.01 -18.13 5.82
CA GLU A 107 -3.93 -18.64 6.84
C GLU A 107 -3.46 -18.31 8.26
N GLU A 108 -2.14 -18.20 8.44
CA GLU A 108 -1.52 -17.94 9.74
C GLU A 108 -1.28 -16.45 10.03
N CYS A 109 -1.44 -15.56 9.05
CA CYS A 109 -1.13 -14.14 9.19
C CYS A 109 -2.06 -13.24 8.37
N ASP A 110 -2.90 -12.45 9.06
CA ASP A 110 -3.88 -11.53 8.44
C ASP A 110 -3.26 -10.40 7.60
N LYS A 111 -1.97 -10.11 7.82
CA LYS A 111 -1.22 -9.15 7.00
C LYS A 111 -0.82 -9.74 5.65
N VAL A 112 -0.71 -11.07 5.53
CA VAL A 112 -0.49 -11.73 4.25
C VAL A 112 -1.80 -11.71 3.47
N LYS A 113 -1.88 -10.81 2.49
CA LYS A 113 -3.10 -10.58 1.72
C LYS A 113 -3.31 -11.65 0.66
N ASP A 114 -2.24 -12.14 0.05
CA ASP A 114 -2.30 -13.31 -0.82
C ASP A 114 -0.95 -13.94 -1.15
N VAL A 115 -1.03 -15.14 -1.74
CA VAL A 115 0.09 -15.87 -2.36
C VAL A 115 -0.23 -16.05 -3.83
N MET A 116 0.59 -15.48 -4.71
CA MET A 116 0.29 -15.30 -6.14
C MET A 116 1.49 -15.68 -7.00
N ASN A 117 1.25 -16.06 -8.25
CA ASN A 117 2.28 -16.36 -9.25
C ASN A 117 2.18 -15.50 -10.51
N LEU A 118 1.18 -14.63 -10.61
CA LEU A 118 1.03 -13.67 -11.70
C LEU A 118 1.31 -12.26 -11.19
N GLU A 119 2.03 -11.48 -12.00
CA GLU A 119 2.36 -10.08 -11.71
C GLU A 119 1.10 -9.23 -11.56
N ASP A 120 0.14 -9.42 -12.47
CA ASP A 120 -1.12 -8.68 -12.49
C ASP A 120 -1.90 -8.87 -11.19
N ASP A 121 -1.95 -10.10 -10.66
CA ASP A 121 -2.63 -10.40 -9.40
C ASP A 121 -2.00 -9.62 -8.23
N VAL A 122 -0.66 -9.61 -8.16
CA VAL A 122 0.07 -8.85 -7.13
C VAL A 122 -0.22 -7.37 -7.26
N TYR A 123 -0.12 -6.83 -8.48
CA TYR A 123 -0.38 -5.42 -8.77
C TYR A 123 -1.80 -5.02 -8.37
N GLU A 124 -2.81 -5.76 -8.82
CA GLU A 124 -4.22 -5.48 -8.51
C GLU A 124 -4.50 -5.58 -7.00
N ARG A 125 -3.87 -6.54 -6.31
CA ARG A 125 -4.01 -6.71 -4.86
C ARG A 125 -3.42 -5.55 -4.07
N ILE A 126 -2.22 -5.07 -4.46
CA ILE A 126 -1.61 -3.90 -3.82
C ILE A 126 -2.44 -2.66 -4.12
N ALA A 127 -2.86 -2.48 -5.38
CA ALA A 127 -3.69 -1.35 -5.77
C ALA A 127 -5.01 -1.32 -4.98
N ASP A 128 -5.65 -2.47 -4.74
CA ASP A 128 -6.89 -2.55 -3.96
C ASP A 128 -6.68 -2.13 -2.51
N GLU A 129 -5.68 -2.70 -1.84
CA GLU A 129 -5.34 -2.41 -0.46
C GLU A 129 -4.89 -0.96 -0.28
N LEU A 130 -4.09 -0.44 -1.21
CA LEU A 130 -3.68 0.96 -1.23
C LEU A 130 -4.90 1.87 -1.38
N SER A 131 -5.81 1.57 -2.31
CA SER A 131 -7.03 2.38 -2.48
C SER A 131 -7.87 2.47 -1.21
N ARG A 132 -7.94 1.39 -0.41
CA ARG A 132 -8.64 1.37 0.89
C ARG A 132 -7.93 2.26 1.91
N LEU A 133 -6.60 2.14 2.00
CA LEU A 133 -5.80 2.98 2.87
C LEU A 133 -5.96 4.47 2.52
N LEU A 134 -5.86 4.81 1.24
CA LEU A 134 -5.99 6.20 0.77
C LEU A 134 -7.40 6.75 1.02
N LEU A 135 -8.45 5.96 0.82
CA LEU A 135 -9.82 6.34 1.19
C LEU A 135 -9.92 6.67 2.69
N ASN A 136 -9.43 5.79 3.56
CA ASN A 136 -9.45 6.01 5.02
C ASN A 136 -8.69 7.26 5.44
N ILE A 137 -7.54 7.53 4.79
CA ILE A 137 -6.76 8.76 5.02
C ILE A 137 -7.54 9.98 4.54
N GLY A 138 -8.12 9.91 3.33
CA GLY A 138 -8.94 10.96 2.74
C GLY A 138 -10.13 11.34 3.63
N GLU A 139 -10.89 10.35 4.12
CA GLU A 139 -11.99 10.55 5.08
C GLU A 139 -11.53 11.24 6.36
N SER A 140 -10.34 10.88 6.86
CA SER A 140 -9.80 11.57 8.02
C SER A 140 -9.54 13.05 7.76
N TYR A 141 -9.08 13.41 6.56
CA TYR A 141 -8.84 14.80 6.21
C TYR A 141 -10.13 15.56 5.92
N VAL A 142 -11.18 14.89 5.41
CA VAL A 142 -12.54 15.44 5.34
C VAL A 142 -13.00 15.83 6.75
N ARG A 143 -12.87 14.91 7.72
CA ARG A 143 -13.24 15.16 9.13
C ARG A 143 -12.44 16.28 9.77
N SER A 144 -11.15 16.43 9.43
CA SER A 144 -10.31 17.51 9.94
C SER A 144 -10.40 18.80 9.12
N GLN A 145 -11.30 18.86 8.13
CA GLN A 145 -11.50 20.00 7.23
C GLN A 145 -10.27 20.39 6.40
N ASP A 146 -9.29 19.50 6.24
CA ASP A 146 -8.17 19.70 5.32
C ASP A 146 -8.57 19.22 3.92
N ARG A 147 -9.32 20.08 3.22
CA ARG A 147 -9.91 19.77 1.92
C ARG A 147 -8.86 19.49 0.84
N GLY A 148 -7.70 20.14 0.92
CA GLY A 148 -6.61 19.96 -0.03
C GLY A 148 -6.04 18.56 0.04
N LEU A 149 -5.67 18.11 1.25
CA LEU A 149 -5.18 16.75 1.45
C LEU A 149 -6.28 15.72 1.21
N ALA A 150 -7.51 15.96 1.69
CA ALA A 150 -8.65 15.07 1.45
C ALA A 150 -8.83 14.80 -0.04
N ARG A 151 -8.87 15.84 -0.87
CA ARG A 151 -9.03 15.71 -2.33
C ARG A 151 -7.89 14.89 -2.93
N ASN A 152 -6.63 15.20 -2.59
CA ASN A 152 -5.47 14.47 -3.13
C ASN A 152 -5.56 12.96 -2.86
N TYR A 153 -5.85 12.56 -1.62
CA TYR A 153 -5.95 11.15 -1.25
C TYR A 153 -7.15 10.45 -1.89
N LEU A 154 -8.32 11.10 -1.92
CA LEU A 154 -9.54 10.52 -2.48
C LEU A 154 -9.49 10.40 -4.01
N THR A 155 -8.93 11.39 -4.71
CA THR A 155 -8.73 11.33 -6.16
C THR A 155 -7.82 10.16 -6.53
N GLU A 156 -6.74 9.97 -5.80
CA GLU A 156 -5.82 8.86 -6.07
C GLU A 156 -6.43 7.49 -5.70
N ALA A 157 -7.18 7.40 -4.60
CA ALA A 157 -7.96 6.21 -4.26
C ALA A 157 -8.94 5.85 -5.40
N LEU A 158 -9.67 6.84 -5.92
CA LEU A 158 -10.61 6.66 -7.03
C LEU A 158 -9.92 6.17 -8.31
N ARG A 159 -8.75 6.73 -8.64
CA ARG A 159 -7.95 6.33 -9.80
C ARG A 159 -7.59 4.84 -9.72
N LEU A 160 -7.03 4.41 -8.58
CA LEU A 160 -6.69 2.99 -8.33
C LEU A 160 -7.94 2.08 -8.43
N MET A 161 -9.04 2.47 -7.80
CA MET A 161 -10.29 1.68 -7.85
C MET A 161 -10.82 1.53 -9.28
N LYS A 162 -10.78 2.59 -10.09
CA LYS A 162 -11.24 2.54 -11.49
C LYS A 162 -10.37 1.61 -12.35
N THR A 163 -9.06 1.57 -12.11
CA THR A 163 -8.14 0.64 -12.77
C THR A 163 -8.52 -0.81 -12.45
N ILE A 164 -8.72 -1.16 -11.18
CA ILE A 164 -8.98 -2.54 -10.74
C ILE A 164 -10.40 -2.99 -11.10
N LEU A 165 -11.39 -2.13 -10.88
CA LEU A 165 -12.81 -2.44 -11.07
C LEU A 165 -13.26 -2.26 -12.52
N ARG A 166 -12.32 -2.06 -13.46
CA ARG A 166 -12.57 -1.87 -14.88
C ARG A 166 -13.64 -0.80 -15.14
N TYR A 167 -13.52 0.33 -14.44
CA TYR A 167 -14.45 1.47 -14.52
C TYR A 167 -15.91 1.16 -14.11
N ASN A 168 -16.15 0.16 -13.27
CA ASN A 168 -17.47 -0.04 -12.68
C ASN A 168 -17.79 1.08 -11.67
N ASN A 169 -18.41 2.16 -12.18
CA ASN A 169 -18.79 3.32 -11.38
C ASN A 169 -19.90 3.03 -10.35
N ASN A 170 -20.57 1.88 -10.46
CA ASN A 170 -21.64 1.47 -9.54
C ASN A 170 -21.12 0.67 -8.34
N HIS A 171 -19.81 0.45 -8.24
CA HIS A 171 -19.23 -0.22 -7.09
C HIS A 171 -19.35 0.69 -5.85
N GLY A 172 -19.83 0.16 -4.72
CA GLY A 172 -20.12 0.97 -3.52
C GLY A 172 -18.98 1.87 -3.05
N ARG A 173 -17.73 1.39 -3.06
CA ARG A 173 -16.54 2.22 -2.75
C ARG A 173 -16.32 3.37 -3.75
N VAL A 174 -16.61 3.18 -5.03
CA VAL A 174 -16.48 4.24 -6.04
C VAL A 174 -17.53 5.32 -5.80
N ILE A 175 -18.77 4.91 -5.50
CA ILE A 175 -19.85 5.83 -5.13
C ILE A 175 -19.44 6.64 -3.88
N GLN A 176 -19.01 5.95 -2.81
CA GLN A 176 -18.55 6.59 -1.58
C GLN A 176 -17.45 7.64 -1.81
N VAL A 177 -16.44 7.32 -2.64
CA VAL A 177 -15.36 8.27 -2.94
C VAL A 177 -15.87 9.48 -3.72
N ASN A 178 -16.78 9.27 -4.69
CA ASN A 178 -17.39 10.37 -5.44
C ASN A 178 -18.22 11.28 -4.51
N ASP A 179 -19.07 10.71 -3.65
CA ASP A 179 -19.89 11.48 -2.70
C ASP A 179 -19.00 12.35 -1.78
N LEU A 180 -17.89 11.79 -1.29
CA LEU A 180 -16.92 12.52 -0.48
C LEU A 180 -16.27 13.67 -1.27
N LEU A 181 -15.87 13.44 -2.52
CA LEU A 181 -15.30 14.47 -3.38
C LEU A 181 -16.31 15.61 -3.65
N GLU A 182 -17.57 15.27 -3.94
CA GLU A 182 -18.64 16.26 -4.13
C GLU A 182 -18.89 17.10 -2.86
N SER A 183 -18.82 16.49 -1.68
CA SER A 183 -18.96 17.21 -0.40
C SER A 183 -17.82 18.23 -0.16
N ILE A 184 -16.62 17.94 -0.68
CA ILE A 184 -15.47 18.84 -0.60
C ILE A 184 -15.65 20.04 -1.54
N ASP A 185 -16.25 19.83 -2.71
CA ASP A 185 -16.43 20.85 -3.75
C ASP A 185 -17.63 21.77 -3.47
N THR A 186 -18.75 21.24 -2.98
CA THR A 186 -19.97 22.00 -2.65
C THR A 186 -19.79 22.96 -1.48
N SER A 187 -18.78 22.75 -0.65
CA SER A 187 -18.49 23.60 0.50
C SER A 187 -17.58 24.79 0.17
N ILE A 188 -17.35 25.08 -1.13
CA ILE A 188 -16.57 26.19 -1.68
C ILE A 188 -17.43 27.44 -1.99
N GLU A 189 -18.75 27.43 -1.78
CA GLU A 189 -19.58 28.64 -1.95
C GLU A 189 -19.49 29.59 -0.73
N PRO A 190 -18.92 30.81 -0.89
CA PRO A 190 -19.37 32.01 -0.19
C PRO A 190 -20.48 32.74 -0.97
#